data_AF-A0A317EK03-F1
#
_entry.id   AF-A0A317EK03-F1
#
_cell.length_a   1.000
_cell.length_b   1.000
_cell.length_c   1.000
_cell.angle_alpha   90.00
_cell.angle_beta   90.00
_cell.angle_gamma   90.00
#
_symmetry.space_group_name_H-M   'P 1'
#
loop_
_entity.id
_entity.type
_entity.pdbx_description
1 polymer ?
#
loop_
_entity_poly.entity_id
_entity_poly.type
_entity_poly.pdbx_seq_one_letter_code
_entity_poly.pdbx_strand_id
1 'polypeptide(L)'
;MAQNINHKNQYLMNLNNLENLKAEMKTLGFKAELIEKMEEQVKAGLPEFVLKDQVNGHKGQVDLNVYFKQSGQSENYYLNKFDVSLNEGKALEAGQQYLVISPSDTPGKNNVWKRENVAEAIELFKKHTGNAELAVGKDAAHKTQLASMENGKINYVEKDFGRIFRNPPLPQTIWVDRGKGFTAPQAINLIEGRAVYREDMLTQGGMPYKAWMKLDLDGPRDRHMNYNMNQYHDPSYGFNLKEVLDKFNIKELETPKEREKLESQLKNGDRPAVTVEKNGEPLKVFVEAVPRYSQLNMYTSSGRTEKREQFLKQPSVNREVSKAKSKEKGVSEAQGLGV
;
A
#
# COMPACT_ATOMS: atom_id res chain seq x y z
N MET A 1 21.51 60.94 -6.74
CA MET A 1 20.94 59.72 -7.35
C MET A 1 21.40 58.54 -6.52
N ALA A 2 20.50 57.93 -5.75
CA ALA A 2 20.76 56.63 -5.13
C ALA A 2 19.53 55.77 -5.46
N GLN A 3 19.66 54.90 -6.46
CA GLN A 3 18.63 53.93 -6.80
C GLN A 3 18.75 52.77 -5.81
N ASN A 4 17.63 52.52 -5.11
CA ASN A 4 17.40 51.37 -4.26
C ASN A 4 17.68 50.06 -5.02
N ILE A 5 18.63 49.27 -4.52
CA ILE A 5 18.84 47.90 -4.95
C ILE A 5 17.73 47.05 -4.32
N ASN A 6 16.80 46.61 -5.17
CA ASN A 6 15.73 45.70 -4.79
C ASN A 6 16.32 44.28 -4.69
N HIS A 7 16.83 43.91 -3.52
CA HIS A 7 17.25 42.54 -3.23
C HIS A 7 16.00 41.65 -3.14
N LYS A 8 15.56 41.11 -4.27
CA LYS A 8 14.82 39.84 -4.25
C LYS A 8 15.79 38.82 -3.66
N ASN A 9 15.52 38.36 -2.43
CA ASN A 9 16.21 37.21 -1.85
C ASN A 9 16.09 36.06 -2.86
N GLN A 10 17.17 35.79 -3.59
CA GLN A 10 17.28 34.57 -4.38
C GLN A 10 17.43 33.44 -3.38
N TYR A 11 16.43 32.56 -3.34
CA TYR A 11 16.53 31.31 -2.61
C TYR A 11 17.78 30.56 -3.08
N LEU A 12 18.70 30.29 -2.16
CA LEU A 12 19.94 29.57 -2.44
C LEU A 12 19.75 28.10 -2.05
N MET A 13 19.48 27.25 -3.03
CA MET A 13 19.24 25.83 -2.83
C MET A 13 20.53 25.07 -2.47
N ASN A 14 20.46 24.12 -1.53
CA ASN A 14 21.56 23.20 -1.27
C ASN A 14 21.57 22.03 -2.27
N LEU A 15 22.45 22.10 -3.28
CA LEU A 15 22.58 21.08 -4.33
C LEU A 15 22.98 19.69 -3.81
N ASN A 16 23.83 19.62 -2.78
CA ASN A 16 24.23 18.33 -2.20
C ASN A 16 23.06 17.64 -1.51
N ASN A 17 22.24 18.41 -0.79
CA ASN A 17 21.03 17.89 -0.18
C ASN A 17 20.01 17.44 -1.24
N LEU A 18 19.84 18.20 -2.33
CA LEU A 18 18.96 17.81 -3.44
C LEU A 18 19.39 16.47 -4.07
N GLU A 19 20.68 16.30 -4.39
CA GLU A 19 21.17 15.04 -4.97
C GLU A 19 21.00 13.84 -4.03
N ASN A 20 21.24 14.05 -2.72
CA ASN A 20 20.96 13.03 -1.72
C ASN A 20 19.46 12.69 -1.67
N LEU A 21 18.58 13.69 -1.65
CA LEU A 21 17.14 13.48 -1.61
C LEU A 21 16.62 12.73 -2.84
N LYS A 22 17.18 13.00 -4.03
CA LYS A 22 16.90 12.22 -5.25
C LYS A 22 17.33 10.76 -5.09
N ALA A 23 18.54 10.52 -4.55
CA ALA A 23 19.04 9.16 -4.32
C ALA A 23 18.20 8.40 -3.29
N GLU A 24 17.76 9.07 -2.22
CA GLU A 24 16.84 8.53 -1.22
C GLU A 24 15.50 8.12 -1.86
N MET A 25 14.89 9.00 -2.66
CA MET A 25 13.63 8.69 -3.33
C MET A 25 13.76 7.51 -4.30
N LYS A 26 14.88 7.41 -5.05
CA LYS A 26 15.17 6.26 -5.92
C LYS A 26 15.29 4.98 -5.10
N THR A 27 16.00 5.03 -3.97
CA THR A 27 16.19 3.87 -3.07
C THR A 27 14.86 3.41 -2.47
N LEU A 28 13.97 4.35 -2.15
CA LEU A 28 12.61 4.08 -1.67
C LEU A 28 11.65 3.63 -2.79
N GLY A 29 12.10 3.56 -4.04
CA GLY A 29 11.31 3.04 -5.16
C GLY A 29 10.24 4.00 -5.70
N PHE A 30 10.39 5.31 -5.48
CA PHE A 30 9.52 6.30 -6.11
C PHE A 30 9.83 6.46 -7.60
N LYS A 31 8.81 6.77 -8.40
CA LYS A 31 8.92 6.94 -9.86
C LYS A 31 9.74 8.18 -10.23
N ALA A 32 10.37 8.16 -11.41
CA ALA A 32 11.22 9.25 -11.90
C ALA A 32 10.44 10.58 -11.98
N GLU A 33 9.20 10.54 -12.46
CA GLU A 33 8.33 11.71 -12.61
C GLU A 33 8.02 12.38 -11.25
N LEU A 34 7.92 11.58 -10.18
CA LEU A 34 7.71 12.12 -8.83
C LEU A 34 8.98 12.80 -8.29
N ILE A 35 10.15 12.25 -8.63
CA ILE A 35 11.45 12.81 -8.26
C ILE A 35 11.69 14.14 -8.99
N GLU A 36 11.32 14.24 -10.25
CA GLU A 36 11.38 15.49 -11.02
C GLU A 36 10.48 16.57 -10.40
N LYS A 37 9.23 16.22 -10.06
CA LYS A 37 8.31 17.13 -9.35
C LYS A 37 8.88 17.58 -8.00
N MET A 38 9.50 16.68 -7.25
CA MET A 38 10.18 17.03 -5.99
C MET A 38 11.26 18.08 -6.24
N GLU A 39 12.12 17.85 -7.23
CA GLU A 39 13.18 18.79 -7.59
C GLU A 39 12.63 20.16 -7.99
N GLU A 40 11.52 20.22 -8.74
CA GLU A 40 10.83 21.48 -9.07
C GLU A 40 10.35 22.22 -7.81
N GLN A 41 9.72 21.53 -6.86
CA GLN A 41 9.23 22.16 -5.61
C GLN A 41 10.38 22.64 -4.73
N VAL A 42 11.47 21.88 -4.64
CA VAL A 42 12.68 22.30 -3.90
C VAL A 42 13.32 23.52 -4.55
N LYS A 43 13.42 23.56 -5.90
CA LYS A 43 13.92 24.73 -6.64
C LYS A 43 13.03 25.96 -6.47
N ALA A 44 11.73 25.76 -6.31
CA ALA A 44 10.78 26.82 -6.01
C ALA A 44 10.88 27.35 -4.56
N GLY A 45 11.64 26.68 -3.69
CA GLY A 45 11.86 27.12 -2.31
C GLY A 45 10.61 26.98 -1.42
N LEU A 46 9.73 26.01 -1.70
CA LEU A 46 8.54 25.79 -0.89
C LEU A 46 8.92 25.12 0.44
N PRO A 47 8.68 25.75 1.61
CA PRO A 47 9.17 25.23 2.89
C PRO A 47 8.55 23.88 3.30
N GLU A 48 7.35 23.58 2.82
CA GLU A 48 6.65 22.31 3.06
C GLU A 48 5.74 22.02 1.86
N PHE A 49 5.78 20.78 1.37
CA PHE A 49 4.93 20.35 0.26
C PHE A 49 4.67 18.84 0.31
N VAL A 50 3.59 18.43 -0.37
CA VAL A 50 3.19 17.01 -0.48
C VAL A 50 3.11 16.65 -1.95
N LEU A 51 3.80 15.58 -2.34
CA LEU A 51 3.65 15.00 -3.67
C LEU A 51 2.72 13.81 -3.61
N LYS A 52 1.82 13.70 -4.59
CA LYS A 52 0.85 12.62 -4.70
C LYS A 52 1.23 11.69 -5.84
N ASP A 53 1.07 10.39 -5.63
CA ASP A 53 1.17 9.37 -6.66
C ASP A 53 0.05 8.33 -6.48
N GLN A 54 -0.29 7.64 -7.57
CA GLN A 54 -1.35 6.65 -7.61
C GLN A 54 -0.86 5.39 -8.33
N VAL A 55 -1.26 4.25 -7.80
CA VAL A 55 -0.95 2.93 -8.36
C VAL A 55 -2.21 2.08 -8.36
N ASN A 56 -2.47 1.39 -9.46
CA ASN A 56 -3.48 0.34 -9.50
C ASN A 56 -2.90 -0.92 -8.84
N GLY A 57 -3.34 -1.20 -7.62
CA GLY A 57 -3.02 -2.42 -6.90
C GLY A 57 -3.86 -3.62 -7.36
N HIS A 58 -3.66 -4.75 -6.70
CA HIS A 58 -4.46 -5.96 -6.88
C HIS A 58 -5.86 -5.86 -6.26
N LYS A 59 -6.02 -5.07 -5.19
CA LYS A 59 -7.28 -4.91 -4.45
C LYS A 59 -8.03 -3.61 -4.74
N GLY A 60 -7.45 -2.73 -5.53
CA GLY A 60 -8.02 -1.43 -5.86
C GLY A 60 -6.93 -0.38 -6.08
N GLN A 61 -7.32 0.90 -6.06
CA GLN A 61 -6.39 2.00 -6.20
C GLN A 61 -5.64 2.23 -4.89
N VAL A 62 -4.32 2.39 -4.97
CA VAL A 62 -3.48 2.78 -3.85
C VAL A 62 -2.99 4.21 -4.07
N ASP A 63 -3.30 5.08 -3.12
CA ASP A 63 -2.85 6.47 -3.11
C ASP A 63 -1.63 6.63 -2.19
N LEU A 64 -0.62 7.36 -2.66
CA LEU A 64 0.58 7.73 -1.92
C LEU A 64 0.63 9.25 -1.72
N ASN A 65 0.85 9.70 -0.49
CA ASN A 65 1.13 11.10 -0.15
C ASN A 65 2.53 11.20 0.46
N VAL A 66 3.48 11.81 -0.24
CA VAL A 66 4.90 11.89 0.13
C VAL A 66 5.20 13.28 0.68
N TYR A 67 5.61 13.36 1.94
CA TYR A 67 5.74 14.63 2.67
C TYR A 67 7.18 15.11 2.68
N PHE A 68 7.38 16.35 2.23
CA PHE A 68 8.68 17.02 2.23
C PHE A 68 8.63 18.28 3.06
N LYS A 69 9.73 18.54 3.79
CA LYS A 69 9.87 19.74 4.60
C LYS A 69 11.30 20.24 4.62
N GLN A 70 11.47 21.55 4.47
CA GLN A 70 12.73 22.24 4.67
C GLN A 70 13.05 22.39 6.16
N SER A 71 14.33 22.30 6.52
CA SER A 71 14.82 22.65 7.84
C SER A 71 14.47 24.09 8.19
N GLY A 72 14.10 24.35 9.45
CA GLY A 72 14.00 25.72 9.96
C GLY A 72 15.36 26.38 10.23
N GLN A 73 16.46 25.64 10.07
CA GLN A 73 17.82 26.07 10.42
C GLN A 73 18.81 25.99 9.25
N SER A 74 18.39 25.46 8.10
CA SER A 74 19.25 25.28 6.93
C SER A 74 18.43 25.13 5.65
N GLU A 75 19.11 25.12 4.50
CA GLU A 75 18.47 24.93 3.20
C GLU A 75 18.25 23.46 2.83
N ASN A 76 18.29 22.57 3.82
CA ASN A 76 18.10 21.14 3.61
C ASN A 76 16.62 20.77 3.63
N TYR A 77 16.22 19.93 2.69
CA TYR A 77 14.92 19.29 2.62
C TYR A 77 15.02 17.84 3.08
N TYR A 78 13.94 17.36 3.69
CA TYR A 78 13.84 16.02 4.25
C TYR A 78 12.56 15.32 3.81
N LEU A 79 12.71 14.04 3.51
CA LEU A 79 11.62 13.07 3.39
C LEU A 79 11.66 12.16 4.62
N ASN A 80 10.75 12.40 5.57
CA ASN A 80 10.68 11.62 6.82
C ASN A 80 9.55 10.59 6.82
N LYS A 81 8.53 10.82 6.00
CA LYS A 81 7.36 9.94 5.95
C LYS A 81 6.61 10.05 4.63
N PHE A 82 5.85 9.02 4.33
CA PHE A 82 4.77 9.06 3.36
C PHE A 82 3.58 8.28 3.88
N ASP A 83 2.39 8.62 3.42
CA ASP A 83 1.18 7.85 3.71
C ASP A 83 0.82 6.97 2.52
N VAL A 84 0.31 5.78 2.81
CA VAL A 84 -0.29 4.87 1.84
C VAL A 84 -1.73 4.57 2.24
N SER A 85 -2.67 4.61 1.29
CA SER A 85 -4.06 4.25 1.54
C SER A 85 -4.63 3.42 0.40
N LEU A 86 -5.46 2.42 0.74
CA LEU A 86 -6.08 1.52 -0.24
C LEU A 86 -7.56 1.87 -0.40
N ASN A 87 -7.93 2.27 -1.61
CA ASN A 87 -9.31 2.38 -2.05
C ASN A 87 -9.72 1.09 -2.78
N GLU A 88 -10.51 0.24 -2.11
CA GLU A 88 -11.06 -0.99 -2.67
C GLU A 88 -12.20 -0.75 -3.69
N GLY A 89 -12.55 0.51 -3.97
CA GLY A 89 -13.54 0.89 -4.97
C GLY A 89 -13.03 0.80 -6.40
N LYS A 90 -13.90 1.23 -7.33
CA LYS A 90 -13.51 1.42 -8.73
C LYS A 90 -12.39 2.47 -8.79
N ALA A 91 -11.26 2.09 -9.39
CA ALA A 91 -10.15 3.00 -9.63
C ALA A 91 -10.55 4.11 -10.62
N LEU A 92 -9.93 5.27 -10.49
CA LEU A 92 -10.12 6.37 -11.43
C LEU A 92 -9.57 5.98 -12.81
N GLU A 93 -10.34 6.24 -13.86
CA GLU A 93 -9.84 6.12 -15.23
C GLU A 93 -8.91 7.30 -15.56
N ALA A 94 -8.09 7.16 -16.62
CA ALA A 94 -7.14 8.20 -17.00
C ALA A 94 -7.83 9.57 -17.20
N GLY A 95 -7.37 10.57 -16.44
CA GLY A 95 -7.90 11.93 -16.44
C GLY A 95 -9.17 12.14 -15.61
N GLN A 96 -9.72 11.11 -14.97
CA GLN A 96 -10.81 11.29 -14.00
C GLN A 96 -10.28 11.81 -12.66
N GLN A 97 -11.13 12.58 -11.99
CA GLN A 97 -10.93 13.05 -10.63
C GLN A 97 -12.25 12.95 -9.88
N TYR A 98 -12.19 12.95 -8.55
CA TYR A 98 -13.37 13.22 -7.74
C TYR A 98 -13.69 14.71 -7.81
N LEU A 99 -14.97 15.01 -7.95
CA LEU A 99 -15.52 16.36 -8.07
C LEU A 99 -16.49 16.58 -6.93
N VAL A 100 -16.24 17.60 -6.12
CA VAL A 100 -17.26 18.16 -5.23
C VAL A 100 -17.81 19.41 -5.92
N ILE A 101 -19.12 19.44 -6.11
CA ILE A 101 -19.81 20.48 -6.88
C ILE A 101 -20.87 21.10 -5.98
N SER A 102 -20.90 22.43 -5.89
CA SER A 102 -21.99 23.14 -5.20
C SER A 102 -22.48 24.31 -6.05
N PRO A 103 -23.70 24.81 -5.82
CA PRO A 103 -24.11 26.10 -6.36
C PRO A 103 -23.11 27.19 -5.97
N SER A 104 -22.91 28.16 -6.85
CA SER A 104 -22.16 29.39 -6.54
C SER A 104 -23.11 30.60 -6.44
N ASP A 105 -22.57 31.73 -5.99
CA ASP A 105 -23.32 32.98 -5.91
C ASP A 105 -23.68 33.55 -7.29
N THR A 106 -23.09 33.02 -8.37
CA THR A 106 -23.44 33.41 -9.74
C THR A 106 -24.50 32.46 -10.29
N PRO A 107 -25.70 32.97 -10.66
CA PRO A 107 -26.75 32.15 -11.25
C PRO A 107 -26.25 31.34 -12.45
N GLY A 108 -26.55 30.04 -12.46
CA GLY A 108 -26.16 29.12 -13.53
C GLY A 108 -24.70 28.67 -13.50
N LYS A 109 -23.89 29.07 -12.49
CA LYS A 109 -22.54 28.55 -12.28
C LYS A 109 -22.46 27.70 -11.01
N ASN A 110 -21.52 26.77 -11.03
CA ASN A 110 -21.19 25.93 -9.89
C ASN A 110 -19.75 26.15 -9.46
N ASN A 111 -19.51 26.04 -8.16
CA ASN A 111 -18.17 25.81 -7.64
C ASN A 111 -17.80 24.35 -7.86
N VAL A 112 -16.57 24.08 -8.30
CA VAL A 112 -16.09 22.72 -8.57
C VAL A 112 -14.72 22.55 -7.92
N TRP A 113 -14.65 21.66 -6.94
CA TRP A 113 -13.40 21.27 -6.29
C TRP A 113 -12.99 19.88 -6.74
N LYS A 114 -11.77 19.78 -7.27
CA LYS A 114 -11.18 18.53 -7.77
C LYS A 114 -10.34 17.86 -6.69
N ARG A 115 -10.41 16.53 -6.59
CA ARG A 115 -9.61 15.70 -5.68
C ARG A 115 -9.16 14.42 -6.37
N GLU A 116 -7.94 14.00 -6.09
CA GLU A 116 -7.39 12.73 -6.58
C GLU A 116 -7.70 11.58 -5.62
N ASN A 117 -7.76 11.88 -4.33
CA ASN A 117 -8.04 10.93 -3.26
C ASN A 117 -9.53 10.95 -2.86
N VAL A 118 -10.12 9.77 -2.74
CA VAL A 118 -11.54 9.60 -2.42
C VAL A 118 -11.89 10.06 -0.99
N ALA A 119 -10.99 9.87 -0.02
CA ALA A 119 -11.23 10.26 1.36
C ALA A 119 -11.26 11.79 1.50
N GLU A 120 -10.33 12.50 0.85
CA GLU A 120 -10.34 13.96 0.78
C GLU A 120 -11.62 14.49 0.12
N ALA A 121 -12.11 13.82 -0.94
CA ALA A 121 -13.34 14.21 -1.62
C ALA A 121 -14.57 14.01 -0.74
N ILE A 122 -14.66 12.88 -0.04
CA ILE A 122 -15.74 12.58 0.90
C ILE A 122 -15.72 13.56 2.07
N GLU A 123 -14.53 13.85 2.63
CA GLU A 123 -14.38 14.81 3.72
C GLU A 123 -14.86 16.21 3.30
N LEU A 124 -14.41 16.68 2.13
CA LEU A 124 -14.83 17.96 1.59
C LEU A 124 -16.35 18.00 1.39
N PHE A 125 -16.92 16.99 0.72
CA PHE A 125 -18.35 16.88 0.50
C PHE A 125 -19.16 16.92 1.80
N LYS A 126 -18.74 16.16 2.84
CA LYS A 126 -19.42 16.11 4.14
C LYS A 126 -19.33 17.42 4.94
N LYS A 127 -18.41 18.32 4.62
CA LYS A 127 -18.30 19.65 5.26
C LYS A 127 -19.27 20.68 4.68
N HIS A 128 -19.93 20.41 3.55
CA HIS A 128 -20.92 21.32 3.00
C HIS A 128 -22.18 21.37 3.88
N THR A 129 -22.80 22.55 3.93
CA THR A 129 -24.03 22.81 4.70
C THR A 129 -25.24 23.10 3.82
N GLY A 130 -25.03 23.24 2.51
CA GLY A 130 -26.06 23.49 1.50
C GLY A 130 -26.19 22.35 0.51
N ASN A 131 -26.58 22.66 -0.73
CA ASN A 131 -26.63 21.67 -1.80
C ASN A 131 -25.22 21.35 -2.28
N ALA A 132 -24.92 20.06 -2.41
CA ALA A 132 -23.64 19.60 -2.96
C ALA A 132 -23.82 18.26 -3.69
N GLU A 133 -22.94 18.02 -4.65
CA GLU A 133 -22.81 16.75 -5.37
C GLU A 133 -21.37 16.27 -5.24
N LEU A 134 -21.20 15.00 -4.88
CA LEU A 134 -19.93 14.29 -5.04
C LEU A 134 -20.04 13.41 -6.27
N ALA A 135 -19.09 13.55 -7.19
CA ALA A 135 -19.06 12.84 -8.45
C ALA A 135 -17.65 12.40 -8.80
N VAL A 136 -17.53 11.53 -9.80
CA VAL A 136 -16.27 11.18 -10.47
C VAL A 136 -16.37 11.52 -11.95
N GLY A 137 -15.35 12.16 -12.51
CA GLY A 137 -15.40 12.59 -13.91
C GLY A 137 -14.17 13.37 -14.34
N LYS A 138 -14.08 13.68 -15.64
CA LYS A 138 -13.01 14.55 -16.18
C LYS A 138 -13.28 16.02 -15.85
N ASP A 139 -14.56 16.39 -15.83
CA ASP A 139 -15.05 17.73 -15.54
C ASP A 139 -16.53 17.65 -15.10
N ALA A 140 -17.12 18.80 -14.76
CA ALA A 140 -18.49 18.85 -14.26
C ALA A 140 -19.57 18.51 -15.31
N ALA A 141 -19.25 18.51 -16.60
CA ALA A 141 -20.14 18.09 -17.68
C ALA A 141 -20.04 16.58 -17.97
N HIS A 142 -18.85 16.00 -17.80
CA HIS A 142 -18.55 14.59 -18.05
C HIS A 142 -18.30 13.85 -16.73
N LYS A 143 -19.35 13.71 -15.91
CA LYS A 143 -19.30 13.14 -14.56
C LYS A 143 -20.36 12.06 -14.33
N THR A 144 -20.04 11.19 -13.40
CA THR A 144 -20.96 10.22 -12.80
C THR A 144 -21.14 10.58 -11.33
N GLN A 145 -22.39 10.79 -10.92
CA GLN A 145 -22.73 11.12 -9.54
C GLN A 145 -22.49 9.93 -8.60
N LEU A 146 -21.86 10.20 -7.46
CA LEU A 146 -21.58 9.23 -6.40
C LEU A 146 -22.41 9.50 -5.13
N ALA A 147 -22.68 10.77 -4.81
CA ALA A 147 -23.55 11.17 -3.70
C ALA A 147 -24.15 12.56 -3.94
N SER A 148 -25.27 12.88 -3.30
CA SER A 148 -25.79 14.24 -3.20
C SER A 148 -26.25 14.62 -1.82
N MET A 149 -26.24 15.92 -1.61
CA MET A 149 -26.66 16.61 -0.42
C MET A 149 -27.63 17.72 -0.82
N GLU A 150 -28.73 17.83 -0.10
CA GLU A 150 -29.73 18.87 -0.25
C GLU A 150 -30.02 19.49 1.11
N ASN A 151 -29.94 20.82 1.20
CA ASN A 151 -30.12 21.57 2.44
C ASN A 151 -29.25 21.01 3.60
N GLY A 152 -28.00 20.64 3.30
CA GLY A 152 -27.05 20.09 4.27
C GLY A 152 -27.32 18.63 4.66
N LYS A 153 -28.35 17.98 4.10
CA LYS A 153 -28.67 16.57 4.37
C LYS A 153 -28.31 15.71 3.18
N ILE A 154 -27.50 14.68 3.42
CA ILE A 154 -27.16 13.68 2.40
C ILE A 154 -28.45 12.95 2.04
N ASN A 155 -28.89 13.07 0.79
CA ASN A 155 -30.16 12.51 0.30
C ASN A 155 -29.94 11.32 -0.66
N TYR A 156 -28.72 11.11 -1.15
CA TYR A 156 -28.36 10.00 -2.02
C TYR A 156 -26.89 9.61 -1.86
N VAL A 157 -26.63 8.31 -1.89
CA VAL A 157 -25.30 7.72 -2.04
C VAL A 157 -25.46 6.53 -2.99
N GLU A 158 -24.64 6.48 -4.03
CA GLU A 158 -24.61 5.36 -4.97
C GLU A 158 -24.31 4.06 -4.22
N LYS A 159 -24.98 2.97 -4.62
CA LYS A 159 -25.01 1.71 -3.88
C LYS A 159 -23.63 1.08 -3.72
N ASP A 160 -22.86 0.99 -4.81
CA ASP A 160 -21.53 0.36 -4.81
C ASP A 160 -20.49 1.27 -4.13
N PHE A 161 -20.70 2.58 -4.15
CA PHE A 161 -19.90 3.56 -3.42
C PHE A 161 -20.21 3.64 -1.91
N GLY A 162 -21.38 3.15 -1.48
CA GLY A 162 -21.88 3.32 -0.11
C GLY A 162 -20.99 2.75 1.00
N ARG A 163 -20.17 1.72 0.74
CA ARG A 163 -19.18 1.21 1.71
C ARG A 163 -18.05 2.22 1.91
N ILE A 164 -17.49 2.73 0.83
CA ILE A 164 -16.37 3.67 0.81
C ILE A 164 -16.81 5.02 1.37
N PHE A 165 -18.01 5.48 1.01
CA PHE A 165 -18.56 6.73 1.52
C PHE A 165 -18.70 6.75 3.05
N ARG A 166 -19.12 5.62 3.64
CA ARG A 166 -19.27 5.46 5.10
C ARG A 166 -17.92 5.28 5.80
N ASN A 167 -17.04 4.48 5.21
CA ASN A 167 -15.72 4.18 5.74
C ASN A 167 -14.63 4.55 4.71
N PRO A 168 -14.29 5.86 4.59
CA PRO A 168 -13.26 6.28 3.66
C PRO A 168 -11.91 5.61 3.97
N PRO A 169 -11.07 5.34 2.96
CA PRO A 169 -9.73 4.80 3.17
C PRO A 169 -8.95 5.67 4.15
N LEU A 170 -8.46 5.04 5.21
CA LEU A 170 -7.60 5.68 6.20
C LEU A 170 -6.13 5.41 5.86
N PRO A 171 -5.26 6.43 5.90
CA PRO A 171 -3.86 6.26 5.60
C PRO A 171 -3.17 5.33 6.60
N GLN A 172 -2.09 4.70 6.14
CA GLN A 172 -1.04 4.12 6.94
C GLN A 172 0.21 4.98 6.72
N THR A 173 0.72 5.57 7.79
CA THR A 173 1.98 6.32 7.73
C THR A 173 3.16 5.36 7.74
N ILE A 174 4.06 5.56 6.79
CA ILE A 174 5.34 4.88 6.67
C ILE A 174 6.44 5.88 6.98
N TRP A 175 7.20 5.60 8.03
CA TRP A 175 8.37 6.40 8.41
C TRP A 175 9.61 5.90 7.68
N VAL A 176 10.41 6.86 7.22
CA VAL A 176 11.66 6.61 6.51
C VAL A 176 12.75 7.55 7.03
N ASP A 177 14.00 7.10 7.00
CA ASP A 177 15.18 7.91 7.34
C ASP A 177 16.27 7.64 6.32
N ARG A 178 16.60 8.65 5.50
CA ARG A 178 17.70 8.60 4.54
C ARG A 178 17.68 7.35 3.66
N GLY A 179 16.53 7.10 3.03
CA GLY A 179 16.31 5.95 2.16
C GLY A 179 16.07 4.61 2.87
N LYS A 180 16.12 4.57 4.22
CA LYS A 180 15.81 3.38 5.02
C LYS A 180 14.36 3.41 5.48
N GLY A 181 13.77 2.23 5.61
CA GLY A 181 12.34 2.08 5.91
C GLY A 181 11.67 1.20 4.86
N PHE A 182 10.34 1.12 4.89
CA PHE A 182 9.63 0.39 3.84
C PHE A 182 9.64 1.23 2.56
N THR A 183 10.03 0.62 1.45
CA THR A 183 9.94 1.26 0.13
C THR A 183 8.48 1.47 -0.27
N ALA A 184 8.21 2.34 -1.24
CA ALA A 184 6.86 2.53 -1.77
C ALA A 184 6.22 1.21 -2.28
N PRO A 185 6.92 0.35 -3.05
CA PRO A 185 6.41 -0.99 -3.39
C PRO A 185 6.09 -1.87 -2.17
N GLN A 186 6.95 -1.89 -1.16
CA GLN A 186 6.68 -2.66 0.07
C GLN A 186 5.46 -2.11 0.82
N ALA A 187 5.31 -0.80 0.91
CA ALA A 187 4.16 -0.16 1.54
C ALA A 187 2.85 -0.47 0.79
N ILE A 188 2.88 -0.50 -0.54
CA ILE A 188 1.75 -0.94 -1.38
C ILE A 188 1.43 -2.41 -1.05
N ASN A 189 2.43 -3.29 -1.00
CA ASN A 189 2.23 -4.70 -0.67
C ASN A 189 1.64 -4.86 0.75
N LEU A 190 2.13 -4.10 1.72
CA LEU A 190 1.65 -4.08 3.11
C LEU A 190 0.18 -3.64 3.21
N ILE A 191 -0.22 -2.52 2.58
CA ILE A 191 -1.59 -2.01 2.66
C ILE A 191 -2.60 -2.94 1.97
N GLU A 192 -2.14 -3.72 0.99
CA GLU A 192 -2.94 -4.77 0.37
C GLU A 192 -3.00 -6.06 1.20
N GLY A 193 -2.34 -6.09 2.35
CA GLY A 193 -2.37 -7.19 3.30
C GLY A 193 -1.38 -8.31 2.99
N ARG A 194 -0.30 -8.01 2.26
CA ARG A 194 0.80 -8.94 1.96
C ARG A 194 1.95 -8.74 2.94
N ALA A 195 2.74 -9.79 3.14
CA ALA A 195 3.92 -9.73 4.00
C ALA A 195 5.14 -9.29 3.19
N VAL A 196 5.99 -8.47 3.79
CA VAL A 196 7.26 -8.01 3.20
C VAL A 196 8.41 -8.37 4.13
N TYR A 197 9.58 -8.66 3.58
CA TYR A 197 10.78 -9.00 4.34
C TYR A 197 11.70 -7.78 4.47
N ARG A 198 12.29 -7.62 5.66
CA ARG A 198 13.29 -6.60 5.94
C ARG A 198 14.47 -7.22 6.69
N GLU A 199 15.67 -6.80 6.34
CA GLU A 199 16.92 -7.30 6.91
C GLU A 199 17.71 -6.26 7.72
N ASP A 200 17.21 -5.02 7.73
CA ASP A 200 17.84 -3.82 8.26
C ASP A 200 16.97 -3.15 9.35
N MET A 201 16.09 -3.91 9.98
CA MET A 201 15.22 -3.40 11.05
C MET A 201 16.01 -3.22 12.34
N LEU A 202 15.58 -2.27 13.18
CA LEU A 202 16.19 -1.99 14.48
C LEU A 202 15.16 -2.14 15.60
N THR A 203 15.53 -2.79 16.69
CA THR A 203 14.75 -2.78 17.93
C THR A 203 14.77 -1.40 18.57
N GLN A 204 13.93 -1.16 19.58
CA GLN A 204 13.98 0.09 20.35
C GLN A 204 15.36 0.34 20.98
N GLY A 205 16.11 -0.72 21.32
CA GLY A 205 17.49 -0.64 21.83
C GLY A 205 18.56 -0.48 20.74
N GLY A 206 18.17 -0.33 19.47
CA GLY A 206 19.10 -0.18 18.34
C GLY A 206 19.74 -1.48 17.84
N MET A 207 19.35 -2.64 18.39
CA MET A 207 19.86 -3.92 17.90
C MET A 207 19.23 -4.29 16.55
N PRO A 208 20.04 -4.65 15.53
CA PRO A 208 19.53 -5.03 14.23
C PRO A 208 18.83 -6.40 14.28
N TYR A 209 17.75 -6.54 13.51
CA TYR A 209 17.07 -7.82 13.30
C TYR A 209 16.49 -7.92 11.89
N LYS A 210 16.18 -9.15 11.50
CA LYS A 210 15.50 -9.47 10.24
C LYS A 210 14.12 -10.03 10.55
N ALA A 211 13.13 -9.68 9.75
CA ALA A 211 11.77 -10.17 9.94
C ALA A 211 10.94 -10.06 8.67
N TRP A 212 9.94 -10.93 8.58
CA TRP A 212 8.77 -10.64 7.76
C TRP A 212 7.77 -9.79 8.54
N MET A 213 7.18 -8.83 7.85
CA MET A 213 6.33 -7.79 8.40
C MET A 213 5.00 -7.80 7.65
N LYS A 214 3.88 -7.72 8.36
CA LYS A 214 2.54 -7.68 7.76
C LYS A 214 1.61 -6.81 8.60
N LEU A 215 0.89 -5.90 7.97
CA LEU A 215 -0.15 -5.13 8.67
C LEU A 215 -1.27 -6.06 9.17
N ASP A 216 -1.71 -5.81 10.38
CA ASP A 216 -2.95 -6.35 10.93
C ASP A 216 -4.12 -5.47 10.49
N LEU A 217 -4.68 -5.78 9.32
CA LEU A 217 -5.78 -5.01 8.72
C LEU A 217 -7.14 -5.32 9.37
N ASP A 218 -7.23 -6.41 10.13
CA ASP A 218 -8.46 -6.87 10.79
C ASP A 218 -8.53 -6.38 12.25
N GLY A 219 -7.39 -6.02 12.84
CA GLY A 219 -7.27 -5.52 14.20
C GLY A 219 -7.60 -4.03 14.37
N PRO A 220 -7.63 -3.56 15.63
CA PRO A 220 -7.81 -2.14 15.92
C PRO A 220 -6.60 -1.32 15.42
N ARG A 221 -6.85 -0.06 15.09
CA ARG A 221 -5.79 0.91 14.82
C ARG A 221 -5.22 1.48 16.12
N ASP A 222 -3.98 1.95 16.07
CA ASP A 222 -3.32 2.63 17.18
C ASP A 222 -3.87 4.06 17.37
N ARG A 223 -3.34 4.77 18.38
CA ARG A 223 -3.71 6.17 18.69
C ARG A 223 -3.39 7.18 17.58
N HIS A 224 -2.52 6.82 16.65
CA HIS A 224 -2.16 7.62 15.47
C HIS A 224 -2.93 7.18 14.23
N MET A 225 -3.96 6.35 14.39
CA MET A 225 -4.76 5.76 13.33
C MET A 225 -3.94 4.91 12.36
N ASN A 226 -2.86 4.26 12.79
CA ASN A 226 -2.10 3.29 11.99
C ASN A 226 -2.53 1.85 12.33
N TYR A 227 -2.32 0.92 11.38
CA TYR A 227 -2.50 -0.50 11.65
C TYR A 227 -1.37 -1.03 12.54
N ASN A 228 -1.71 -2.00 13.38
CA ASN A 228 -0.72 -2.79 14.09
C ASN A 228 0.09 -3.64 13.09
N MET A 229 1.29 -4.04 13.49
CA MET A 229 2.22 -4.78 12.64
C MET A 229 2.55 -6.14 13.24
N ASN A 230 2.25 -7.21 12.51
CA ASN A 230 2.69 -8.55 12.82
C ASN A 230 4.14 -8.75 12.36
N GLN A 231 4.97 -9.33 13.23
CA GLN A 231 6.39 -9.56 12.98
C GLN A 231 6.71 -11.05 13.09
N TYR A 232 7.45 -11.55 12.11
CA TYR A 232 7.90 -12.93 12.05
C TYR A 232 9.43 -12.93 11.94
N HIS A 233 10.10 -12.95 13.10
CA HIS A 233 11.55 -12.79 13.21
C HIS A 233 12.33 -13.93 12.54
N ASP A 234 13.30 -13.60 11.71
CA ASP A 234 14.17 -14.54 11.02
C ASP A 234 15.52 -14.66 11.77
N PRO A 235 15.95 -15.86 12.20
CA PRO A 235 15.36 -17.19 11.91
C PRO A 235 14.38 -17.71 12.97
N SER A 236 14.23 -17.04 14.12
CA SER A 236 13.54 -17.59 15.31
C SER A 236 12.08 -18.01 15.10
N TYR A 237 11.37 -17.43 14.12
CA TYR A 237 10.00 -17.79 13.78
C TYR A 237 9.92 -19.07 12.91
N GLY A 238 11.00 -19.44 12.23
CA GLY A 238 11.10 -20.70 11.47
C GLY A 238 10.54 -20.66 10.04
N PHE A 239 10.15 -19.49 9.51
CA PHE A 239 9.78 -19.39 8.09
C PHE A 239 11.01 -19.15 7.20
N ASN A 240 11.47 -20.20 6.51
CA ASN A 240 12.54 -20.12 5.52
C ASN A 240 11.95 -20.16 4.10
N LEU A 241 12.01 -19.03 3.38
CA LEU A 241 11.46 -18.91 2.03
C LEU A 241 12.09 -19.89 1.03
N LYS A 242 13.41 -20.09 1.09
CA LYS A 242 14.13 -20.96 0.16
C LYS A 242 13.67 -22.41 0.33
N GLU A 243 13.66 -22.89 1.58
CA GLU A 243 13.21 -24.25 1.90
C GLU A 243 11.74 -24.47 1.53
N VAL A 244 10.89 -23.45 1.66
CA VAL A 244 9.49 -23.54 1.25
C VAL A 244 9.36 -23.62 -0.27
N LEU A 245 10.11 -22.81 -1.02
CA LEU A 245 10.12 -22.85 -2.50
C LEU A 245 10.60 -24.21 -3.02
N ASP A 246 11.63 -24.79 -2.42
CA ASP A 246 12.24 -26.04 -2.89
C ASP A 246 11.29 -27.26 -2.83
N LYS A 247 10.18 -27.17 -2.08
CA LYS A 247 9.12 -28.18 -2.00
C LYS A 247 8.28 -28.29 -3.29
N PHE A 248 8.27 -27.25 -4.12
CA PHE A 248 7.39 -27.14 -5.29
C PHE A 248 8.14 -27.34 -6.60
N ASN A 249 7.46 -27.89 -7.61
CA ASN A 249 7.97 -27.99 -8.97
C ASN A 249 7.74 -26.66 -9.73
N ILE A 250 8.61 -25.67 -9.47
CA ILE A 250 8.56 -24.34 -10.09
C ILE A 250 9.74 -24.19 -11.06
N LYS A 251 9.44 -23.89 -12.32
CA LYS A 251 10.44 -23.79 -13.39
C LYS A 251 11.50 -22.71 -13.13
N GLU A 252 11.08 -21.55 -12.62
CA GLU A 252 11.96 -20.41 -12.33
C GLU A 252 12.98 -20.70 -11.20
N LEU A 253 12.86 -21.83 -10.50
CA LEU A 253 13.84 -22.28 -9.49
C LEU A 253 15.04 -23.03 -10.09
N GLU A 254 14.97 -23.42 -11.37
CA GLU A 254 16.00 -24.21 -12.06
C GLU A 254 17.25 -23.38 -12.36
N THR A 255 17.11 -22.08 -12.62
CA THR A 255 18.24 -21.19 -12.90
C THR A 255 18.53 -20.29 -11.69
N PRO A 256 19.81 -20.10 -11.29
CA PRO A 256 20.15 -19.26 -10.14
C PRO A 256 19.64 -17.82 -10.25
N LYS A 257 19.68 -17.26 -11.46
CA LYS A 257 19.24 -15.89 -11.74
C LYS A 257 17.73 -15.70 -11.57
N GLU A 258 16.92 -16.63 -12.09
CA GLU A 258 15.46 -16.55 -11.94
C GLU A 258 15.03 -16.85 -10.51
N ARG A 259 15.71 -17.78 -9.84
CA ARG A 259 15.51 -18.06 -8.42
C ARG A 259 15.75 -16.82 -7.57
N GLU A 260 16.89 -16.15 -7.73
CA GLU A 260 17.21 -14.94 -6.98
C GLU A 260 16.17 -13.84 -7.23
N LYS A 261 15.76 -13.67 -8.49
CA LYS A 261 14.70 -12.73 -8.85
C LYS A 261 13.37 -13.07 -8.16
N LEU A 262 12.94 -14.32 -8.20
CA LEU A 262 11.71 -14.80 -7.57
C LEU A 262 11.75 -14.60 -6.05
N GLU A 263 12.85 -14.97 -5.40
CA GLU A 263 13.04 -14.77 -3.97
C GLU A 263 13.00 -13.28 -3.60
N SER A 264 13.65 -12.41 -4.39
CA SER A 264 13.64 -10.97 -4.19
C SER A 264 12.24 -10.37 -4.30
N GLN A 265 11.48 -10.76 -5.33
CA GLN A 265 10.09 -10.33 -5.51
C GLN A 265 9.19 -10.79 -4.34
N LEU A 266 9.31 -12.04 -3.91
CA LEU A 266 8.54 -12.56 -2.77
C LEU A 266 8.94 -11.87 -1.45
N LYS A 267 10.23 -11.57 -1.25
CA LYS A 267 10.70 -10.75 -0.12
C LYS A 267 10.18 -9.32 -0.19
N ASN A 268 10.03 -8.74 -1.37
CA ASN A 268 9.38 -7.45 -1.54
C ASN A 268 7.89 -7.50 -1.18
N GLY A 269 7.29 -8.70 -1.10
CA GLY A 269 5.87 -8.96 -0.89
C GLY A 269 5.05 -9.00 -2.17
N ASP A 270 5.73 -9.05 -3.33
CA ASP A 270 5.09 -9.12 -4.63
C ASP A 270 4.35 -10.44 -4.82
N ARG A 271 3.48 -10.48 -5.83
CA ARG A 271 2.90 -11.71 -6.36
C ARG A 271 3.48 -12.02 -7.73
N PRO A 272 4.72 -12.54 -7.84
CA PRO A 272 5.31 -12.89 -9.12
C PRO A 272 4.58 -14.08 -9.77
N ALA A 273 4.52 -14.06 -11.09
CA ALA A 273 4.07 -15.21 -11.87
C ALA A 273 5.20 -16.24 -11.99
N VAL A 274 4.86 -17.51 -11.80
CA VAL A 274 5.75 -18.66 -11.96
C VAL A 274 5.08 -19.73 -12.83
N THR A 275 5.88 -20.67 -13.30
CA THR A 275 5.42 -21.79 -14.12
C THR A 275 5.52 -23.08 -13.31
N VAL A 276 4.38 -23.75 -13.12
CA VAL A 276 4.26 -25.07 -12.50
C VAL A 276 3.71 -26.06 -13.53
N GLU A 277 3.71 -27.36 -13.23
CA GLU A 277 3.15 -28.38 -14.10
C GLU A 277 1.81 -28.91 -13.53
N LYS A 278 0.80 -29.07 -14.39
CA LYS A 278 -0.50 -29.68 -14.05
C LYS A 278 -0.89 -30.66 -15.16
N ASN A 279 -0.97 -31.95 -14.82
CA ASN A 279 -1.31 -33.02 -15.78
C ASN A 279 -0.35 -33.08 -16.99
N GLY A 280 0.96 -32.87 -16.80
CA GLY A 280 1.93 -32.85 -17.90
C GLY A 280 2.04 -31.51 -18.64
N GLU A 281 1.14 -30.57 -18.38
CA GLU A 281 1.08 -29.28 -19.07
C GLU A 281 1.60 -28.12 -18.20
N PRO A 282 2.36 -27.18 -18.78
CA PRO A 282 2.76 -25.96 -18.09
C PRO A 282 1.55 -25.08 -17.72
N LEU A 283 1.43 -24.72 -16.45
CA LEU A 283 0.43 -23.82 -15.92
C LEU A 283 1.12 -22.61 -15.27
N LYS A 284 0.73 -21.41 -15.69
CA LYS A 284 1.20 -20.17 -15.07
C LYS A 284 0.33 -19.81 -13.86
N VAL A 285 0.96 -19.61 -12.71
CA VAL A 285 0.29 -19.22 -11.45
C VAL A 285 1.03 -18.05 -10.80
N PHE A 286 0.34 -17.30 -9.94
CA PHE A 286 0.94 -16.25 -9.13
C PHE A 286 1.22 -16.78 -7.72
N VAL A 287 2.38 -16.44 -7.15
CA VAL A 287 2.82 -16.95 -5.84
C VAL A 287 2.92 -15.82 -4.83
N GLU A 288 2.53 -16.07 -3.59
CA GLU A 288 2.63 -15.13 -2.48
C GLU A 288 3.28 -15.80 -1.27
N ALA A 289 4.21 -15.11 -0.61
CA ALA A 289 4.78 -15.55 0.66
C ALA A 289 3.77 -15.35 1.81
N VAL A 290 3.54 -16.39 2.61
CA VAL A 290 2.62 -16.34 3.76
C VAL A 290 3.32 -16.81 5.05
N PRO A 291 4.21 -15.97 5.62
CA PRO A 291 5.02 -16.32 6.79
C PRO A 291 4.20 -16.83 7.97
N ARG A 292 3.03 -16.23 8.26
CA ARG A 292 2.14 -16.65 9.35
C ARG A 292 1.87 -18.16 9.38
N TYR A 293 1.76 -18.79 8.21
CA TYR A 293 1.46 -20.21 8.06
C TYR A 293 2.65 -21.01 7.52
N SER A 294 3.85 -20.41 7.51
CA SER A 294 5.11 -20.99 7.02
C SER A 294 5.00 -21.62 5.62
N GLN A 295 4.30 -20.96 4.71
CA GLN A 295 3.92 -21.51 3.40
C GLN A 295 3.84 -20.44 2.31
N LEU A 296 3.54 -20.87 1.08
CA LEU A 296 3.18 -20.02 -0.06
C LEU A 296 1.70 -20.16 -0.37
N ASN A 297 1.05 -19.12 -0.85
CA ASN A 297 -0.23 -19.24 -1.55
C ASN A 297 -0.02 -19.16 -3.06
N MET A 298 -0.87 -19.83 -3.82
CA MET A 298 -0.86 -19.78 -5.28
C MET A 298 -2.21 -19.35 -5.82
N TYR A 299 -2.21 -18.56 -6.89
CA TYR A 299 -3.41 -18.00 -7.49
C TYR A 299 -3.40 -18.15 -9.01
N THR A 300 -4.58 -18.30 -9.61
CA THR A 300 -4.77 -18.21 -11.07
C THR A 300 -4.55 -16.78 -11.56
N SER A 301 -4.52 -16.60 -12.89
CA SER A 301 -4.54 -15.27 -13.51
C SER A 301 -5.79 -14.44 -13.20
N SER A 302 -6.90 -15.10 -12.85
CA SER A 302 -8.12 -14.43 -12.37
C SER A 302 -8.12 -14.14 -10.86
N GLY A 303 -7.02 -14.44 -10.15
CA GLY A 303 -6.87 -14.20 -8.71
C GLY A 303 -7.53 -15.24 -7.82
N ARG A 304 -8.07 -16.34 -8.37
CA ARG A 304 -8.65 -17.43 -7.58
C ARG A 304 -7.53 -18.29 -6.98
N THR A 305 -7.71 -18.77 -5.76
CA THR A 305 -6.71 -19.64 -5.12
C THR A 305 -6.60 -20.98 -5.85
N GLU A 306 -5.35 -21.43 -6.06
CA GLU A 306 -5.01 -22.77 -6.51
C GLU A 306 -4.51 -23.61 -5.34
N LYS A 307 -4.86 -24.90 -5.32
CA LYS A 307 -4.37 -25.85 -4.30
C LYS A 307 -2.91 -26.17 -4.55
N ARG A 308 -2.01 -25.43 -3.94
CA ARG A 308 -0.55 -25.58 -4.10
C ARG A 308 -0.04 -27.01 -3.85
N GLU A 309 -0.74 -27.81 -3.04
CA GLU A 309 -0.37 -29.20 -2.74
C GLU A 309 -0.32 -30.06 -4.01
N GLN A 310 -1.04 -29.67 -5.07
CA GLN A 310 -1.02 -30.35 -6.37
C GLN A 310 0.30 -30.12 -7.15
N PHE A 311 1.13 -29.15 -6.74
CA PHE A 311 2.38 -28.78 -7.42
C PHE A 311 3.64 -29.12 -6.60
N LEU A 312 3.50 -29.95 -5.58
CA LEU A 312 4.65 -30.52 -4.87
C LEU A 312 5.40 -31.48 -5.81
N LYS A 313 6.72 -31.63 -5.64
CA LYS A 313 7.56 -32.56 -6.41
C LYS A 313 7.25 -34.07 -6.22
N GLN A 314 6.09 -34.43 -5.65
CA GLN A 314 5.70 -35.73 -5.06
C GLN A 314 6.38 -36.08 -3.72
N PRO A 315 5.69 -36.86 -2.88
CA PRO A 315 5.10 -36.37 -1.65
C PRO A 315 6.15 -36.15 -0.56
N SER A 316 6.08 -35.00 0.12
CA SER A 316 6.48 -34.98 1.53
C SER A 316 5.53 -35.93 2.27
N VAL A 317 6.08 -37.02 2.78
CA VAL A 317 5.41 -37.93 3.71
C VAL A 317 4.95 -37.09 4.91
N ASN A 318 3.70 -36.66 4.91
CA ASN A 318 2.99 -36.23 6.11
C ASN A 318 1.48 -36.41 5.92
N ARG A 319 1.08 -37.67 5.76
CA ARG A 319 -0.30 -38.13 5.96
C ARG A 319 -0.65 -38.33 7.45
N GLU A 320 0.20 -37.93 8.40
CA GLU A 320 -0.06 -38.16 9.83
C GLU A 320 -0.87 -37.06 10.53
N VAL A 321 -0.92 -35.84 9.99
CA VAL A 321 -1.65 -34.75 10.66
C VAL A 321 -3.19 -34.90 10.54
N SER A 322 -3.68 -35.68 9.58
CA SER A 322 -5.12 -35.97 9.41
C SER A 322 -5.64 -37.13 10.28
N LYS A 323 -4.76 -37.92 10.92
CA LYS A 323 -5.17 -38.95 11.90
C LYS A 323 -5.13 -38.49 13.36
N ALA A 324 -4.44 -37.39 13.68
CA ALA A 324 -4.43 -36.83 15.04
C ALA A 324 -5.75 -36.12 15.40
N LYS A 325 -6.39 -35.42 14.46
CA LYS A 325 -7.67 -34.71 14.69
C LYS A 325 -8.90 -35.61 14.84
N SER A 326 -8.80 -36.90 14.54
CA SER A 326 -9.90 -37.86 14.71
C SER A 326 -9.84 -38.63 16.04
N LYS A 327 -8.75 -38.55 16.79
CA LYS A 327 -8.64 -39.16 18.14
C LYS A 327 -8.91 -38.21 19.31
N GLU A 328 -8.83 -36.90 19.12
CA GLU A 328 -9.19 -35.92 20.17
C GLU A 328 -10.69 -35.66 20.32
N LYS A 329 -11.52 -36.06 19.35
CA LYS A 329 -13.00 -35.96 19.45
C LYS A 329 -13.67 -37.14 20.18
N GLY A 330 -12.91 -38.14 20.61
CA GLY A 330 -13.45 -39.35 21.25
C GLY A 330 -13.25 -39.45 22.77
N VAL A 331 -12.61 -38.46 23.42
CA VAL A 331 -12.26 -38.55 24.85
C VAL A 331 -12.91 -37.44 25.70
N SER A 332 -13.58 -36.45 25.10
CA SER A 332 -14.24 -35.37 25.86
C SER A 332 -15.72 -35.61 26.20
N GLU A 333 -16.27 -36.80 25.94
CA GLU A 333 -17.69 -37.11 26.23
C GLU A 333 -17.91 -38.21 27.30
N ALA A 334 -16.87 -38.65 28.01
CA ALA A 334 -16.99 -39.74 28.99
C ALA A 334 -16.60 -39.41 30.44
N GLN A 335 -16.39 -38.14 30.81
CA GLN A 335 -16.14 -37.77 32.21
C GLN A 335 -16.91 -36.51 32.60
N GLY A 336 -18.12 -36.73 33.11
CA GLY A 336 -18.97 -35.65 33.60
C GLY A 336 -20.27 -36.12 34.23
N LEU A 337 -20.26 -37.17 35.06
CA LEU A 337 -21.35 -37.48 36.00
C LEU A 337 -20.78 -38.19 37.26
N GLY A 338 -21.07 -37.61 38.44
CA GLY A 338 -20.75 -38.11 39.79
C GLY A 338 -19.65 -37.28 40.45
N VAL A 339 -19.85 -36.57 41.56
CA VAL A 339 -20.85 -36.64 42.66
C VAL A 339 -21.17 -35.23 43.12
#